data_AF-A0A9D5K9C3-F1
#
_entry.id   AF-A0A9D5K9C3-F1
#
_cell.length_a   1.000
_cell.length_b   1.000
_cell.length_c   1.000
_cell.angle_alpha   90.00
_cell.angle_beta   90.00
_cell.angle_gamma   90.00
#
_symmetry.space_group_name_H-M   'P 1'
#
loop_
_entity.id
_entity.type
_entity.pdbx_description
1 polymer ?
#
loop_
_entity_poly.entity_id
_entity_poly.type
_entity_poly.pdbx_seq_one_letter_code
_entity_poly.pdbx_strand_id
1 'polypeptide(L)'
;MPMLPLRWGGAMENQTCTHIDTRQNWGDWDVIVAHELSHSWWGNATTCGLLKHMWLNEGFATYCEALWMEHAEGPEGYASYYRDYIEDVYLSHNQSHNDPVLDPPWSRIYSPLTYEKPACVLHMLRRLVGDEDFFTILRTYGERYKYTSAVSEEFESVVDEVTGDEYSWFFDQWLRAPGHPEYEWGWSTGVGIDSIPVEIHVMQTQQWPPDVPVFRMPVEFGLIEGADTFFVTFTDSLEDQSFELMRPGVTVDVVFDPHNNLLYEVEQVGITEEPTIAAPTFECPTICRSSIDYSLHSNPHSDIDIVLYDVSGRAVRHWNNLEPQGQLDLDDLSSGVYYLKVLEPTLGVHRIVVVH
;
A
#
# COMPACT_ATOMS: atom_id res chain seq x y z
N MET A 1 31.44 38.67 -13.55
CA MET A 1 30.46 37.63 -13.91
C MET A 1 29.74 37.26 -12.63
N PRO A 2 28.42 37.52 -12.50
CA PRO A 2 27.67 37.04 -11.35
C PRO A 2 27.65 35.51 -11.42
N MET A 3 28.00 34.85 -10.32
CA MET A 3 27.77 33.41 -10.16
C MET A 3 26.26 33.21 -10.09
N LEU A 4 25.67 32.69 -11.15
CA LEU A 4 24.32 32.13 -11.07
C LEU A 4 24.43 30.87 -10.18
N PRO A 5 23.66 30.78 -9.08
CA PRO A 5 23.81 29.71 -8.09
C PRO A 5 23.45 28.32 -8.62
N LEU A 6 22.71 28.23 -9.73
CA LEU A 6 22.30 26.97 -10.32
C LEU A 6 22.72 26.90 -11.80
N ARG A 7 23.78 26.15 -12.11
CA ARG A 7 24.18 25.87 -13.50
C ARG A 7 23.22 24.90 -14.21
N TRP A 8 22.33 24.25 -13.47
CA TRP A 8 21.48 23.15 -13.94
C TRP A 8 19.98 23.48 -13.98
N GLY A 9 19.58 24.73 -13.71
CA GLY A 9 18.17 25.07 -13.46
C GLY A 9 17.77 24.70 -12.04
N GLY A 10 16.47 24.75 -11.74
CA GLY A 10 15.91 24.40 -10.43
C GLY A 10 15.54 25.59 -9.55
N ALA A 11 15.15 25.26 -8.34
CA ALA A 11 15.09 26.16 -7.21
C ALA A 11 15.99 25.60 -6.09
N MET A 12 16.26 26.39 -5.07
CA MET A 12 17.18 26.05 -3.99
C MET A 12 16.79 26.76 -2.71
N GLU A 13 16.71 25.97 -1.65
CA GLU A 13 16.12 26.25 -0.36
C GLU A 13 17.08 26.97 0.61
N ASN A 14 18.06 27.72 0.09
CA ASN A 14 19.10 28.31 0.94
C ASN A 14 18.47 29.09 2.10
N GLN A 15 18.85 28.72 3.34
CA GLN A 15 18.27 29.28 4.55
C GLN A 15 18.22 30.81 4.50
N THR A 16 17.02 31.39 4.66
CA THR A 16 16.70 32.82 4.59
C THR A 16 16.84 33.51 3.22
N CYS A 17 17.18 32.78 2.15
CA CYS A 17 17.39 33.32 0.80
C CYS A 17 17.10 32.27 -0.28
N THR A 18 15.84 31.88 -0.45
CA THR A 18 15.41 30.96 -1.52
C THR A 18 15.72 31.53 -2.91
N HIS A 19 16.30 30.71 -3.78
CA HIS A 19 16.54 31.05 -5.18
C HIS A 19 15.66 30.22 -6.09
N ILE A 20 14.90 30.85 -6.98
CA ILE A 20 14.05 30.15 -7.96
C ILE A 20 14.47 30.58 -9.37
N ASP A 21 14.83 29.63 -10.24
CA ASP A 21 15.16 29.94 -11.64
C ASP A 21 13.88 30.27 -12.44
N THR A 22 13.70 31.55 -12.74
CA THR A 22 12.51 32.03 -13.45
C THR A 22 12.47 31.70 -14.94
N ARG A 23 13.51 31.03 -15.47
CA ARG A 23 13.54 30.58 -16.87
C ARG A 23 12.83 29.24 -17.06
N GLN A 24 12.57 28.51 -15.97
CA GLN A 24 11.80 27.27 -16.02
C GLN A 24 10.30 27.56 -16.06
N ASN A 25 9.56 26.64 -16.69
CA ASN A 25 8.11 26.64 -16.61
C ASN A 25 7.69 25.80 -15.41
N TRP A 26 7.48 26.47 -14.27
CA TRP A 26 7.05 25.82 -13.03
C TRP A 26 5.56 25.43 -13.03
N GLY A 27 4.80 25.80 -14.06
CA GLY A 27 3.35 25.63 -14.03
C GLY A 27 2.75 26.57 -13.00
N ASP A 28 2.22 26.00 -11.91
CA ASP A 28 1.81 26.77 -10.75
C ASP A 28 3.02 27.19 -9.91
N TRP A 29 3.18 28.50 -9.73
CA TRP A 29 4.28 29.05 -8.94
C TRP A 29 4.10 28.85 -7.45
N ASP A 30 2.86 28.73 -6.97
CA ASP A 30 2.61 28.57 -5.54
C ASP A 30 3.09 27.20 -5.05
N VAL A 31 3.04 26.18 -5.92
CA VAL A 31 3.58 24.84 -5.66
C VAL A 31 5.08 24.87 -5.41
N ILE A 32 5.88 25.43 -6.32
CA ILE A 32 7.34 25.49 -6.12
C ILE A 32 7.70 26.38 -4.93
N VAL A 33 6.93 27.45 -4.68
CA VAL A 33 7.13 28.28 -3.47
C VAL A 33 6.81 27.48 -2.21
N ALA A 34 5.77 26.65 -2.21
CA ALA A 34 5.43 25.79 -1.09
C ALA A 34 6.51 24.73 -0.84
N HIS A 35 7.03 24.10 -1.88
CA HIS A 35 8.17 23.17 -1.82
C HIS A 35 9.36 23.82 -1.14
N GLU A 36 9.84 24.94 -1.69
CA GLU A 36 11.02 25.65 -1.19
C GLU A 36 10.82 26.23 0.23
N LEU A 37 9.59 26.65 0.56
CA LEU A 37 9.26 27.11 1.89
C LEU A 37 9.24 25.96 2.91
N SER A 38 8.73 24.80 2.52
CA SER A 38 8.65 23.61 3.38
C SER A 38 10.04 23.16 3.86
N HIS A 39 11.06 23.39 3.04
CA HIS A 39 12.44 23.13 3.39
C HIS A 39 12.94 23.94 4.59
N SER A 40 12.26 25.02 4.97
CA SER A 40 12.51 25.72 6.26
C SER A 40 12.42 24.76 7.45
N TRP A 41 11.57 23.74 7.37
CA TRP A 41 11.49 22.64 8.33
C TRP A 41 12.28 21.42 7.85
N TRP A 42 11.99 20.93 6.64
CA TRP A 42 12.50 19.67 6.11
C TRP A 42 13.68 19.88 5.17
N GLY A 43 14.90 19.84 5.67
CA GLY A 43 16.13 20.05 4.90
C GLY A 43 17.01 21.16 5.46
N ASN A 44 16.42 22.21 6.04
CA ASN A 44 17.15 23.24 6.78
C ASN A 44 17.13 23.03 8.29
N ALA A 45 15.96 23.05 8.93
CA ALA A 45 15.88 22.88 10.39
C ALA A 45 16.19 21.43 10.80
N THR A 46 15.61 20.45 10.12
CA THR A 46 15.93 19.03 10.25
C THR A 46 16.44 18.55 8.91
N THR A 47 17.74 18.27 8.80
CA THR A 47 18.37 17.89 7.52
C THR A 47 18.72 16.41 7.48
N CYS A 48 18.81 15.80 6.30
CA CYS A 48 19.30 14.43 6.18
C CYS A 48 20.79 14.32 6.63
N GLY A 49 21.13 13.28 7.39
CA GLY A 49 22.50 13.08 7.89
C GLY A 49 23.53 12.72 6.82
N LEU A 50 23.07 12.07 5.75
CA LEU A 50 23.84 11.70 4.57
C LEU A 50 22.92 11.72 3.35
N LEU A 51 23.51 11.90 2.17
CA LEU A 51 22.75 11.97 0.91
C LEU A 51 21.97 10.69 0.59
N LYS A 52 22.33 9.54 1.17
CA LYS A 52 21.53 8.32 1.07
C LYS A 52 20.13 8.43 1.69
N HIS A 53 19.92 9.43 2.55
CA HIS A 53 18.65 9.75 3.21
C HIS A 53 17.99 10.99 2.59
N MET A 54 18.33 11.37 1.36
CA MET A 54 17.85 12.62 0.72
C MET A 54 16.32 12.74 0.70
N TRP A 55 15.61 11.62 0.66
CA TRP A 55 14.15 11.58 0.71
C TRP A 55 13.55 12.28 1.95
N LEU A 56 14.27 12.34 3.08
CA LEU A 56 13.82 13.07 4.28
C LEU A 56 13.72 14.58 4.04
N ASN A 57 14.49 15.11 3.08
CA ASN A 57 14.42 16.51 2.68
C ASN A 57 13.40 16.66 1.54
N GLU A 58 13.71 16.03 0.40
CA GLU A 58 13.01 16.24 -0.86
C GLU A 58 11.61 15.62 -0.86
N GLY A 59 11.47 14.40 -0.35
CA GLY A 59 10.19 13.70 -0.28
C GLY A 59 9.18 14.39 0.64
N PHE A 60 9.65 14.94 1.76
CA PHE A 60 8.80 15.75 2.65
C PHE A 60 8.38 17.05 1.98
N ALA A 61 9.29 17.69 1.23
CA ALA A 61 8.99 18.93 0.52
C ALA A 61 7.99 18.70 -0.62
N THR A 62 8.17 17.66 -1.42
CA THR A 62 7.22 17.22 -2.45
C THR A 62 5.87 16.84 -1.83
N TYR A 63 5.84 16.16 -0.69
CA TYR A 63 4.56 15.86 -0.03
C TYR A 63 3.84 17.13 0.46
N CYS A 64 4.59 18.15 0.90
CA CYS A 64 4.05 19.45 1.30
C CYS A 64 3.40 20.21 0.13
N GLU A 65 3.80 19.95 -1.12
CA GLU A 65 3.11 20.48 -2.30
C GLU A 65 1.67 19.95 -2.37
N ALA A 66 1.46 18.65 -2.18
CA ALA A 66 0.13 18.06 -2.16
C ALA A 66 -0.72 18.65 -1.02
N LEU A 67 -0.14 18.79 0.18
CA LEU A 67 -0.83 19.43 1.32
C LEU A 67 -1.16 20.90 1.06
N TRP A 68 -0.33 21.62 0.31
CA TRP A 68 -0.65 22.97 -0.14
C TRP A 68 -1.85 22.98 -1.10
N MET A 69 -1.89 22.05 -2.05
CA MET A 69 -3.04 21.91 -2.96
C MET A 69 -4.32 21.53 -2.21
N GLU A 70 -4.24 20.67 -1.18
CA GLU A 70 -5.37 20.40 -0.28
C GLU A 70 -5.89 21.68 0.39
N HIS A 71 -4.96 22.54 0.84
CA HIS A 71 -5.31 23.80 1.49
C HIS A 71 -5.93 24.81 0.53
N ALA A 72 -5.37 24.95 -0.68
CA ALA A 72 -5.76 25.95 -1.65
C ALA A 72 -7.04 25.57 -2.40
N GLU A 73 -7.19 24.29 -2.75
CA GLU A 73 -8.21 23.80 -3.68
C GLU A 73 -9.11 22.71 -3.10
N GLY A 74 -8.83 22.25 -1.87
CA GLY A 74 -9.62 21.21 -1.21
C GLY A 74 -9.20 19.78 -1.59
N PRO A 75 -9.98 18.77 -1.17
CA PRO A 75 -9.67 17.37 -1.39
C PRO A 75 -9.50 16.99 -2.87
N GLU A 76 -10.28 17.60 -3.76
CA GLU A 76 -10.19 17.36 -5.20
C GLU A 76 -8.86 17.86 -5.77
N GLY A 77 -8.38 19.03 -5.33
CA GLY A 77 -7.09 19.58 -5.73
C GLY A 77 -5.91 18.75 -5.23
N TYR A 78 -6.00 18.26 -3.98
CA TYR A 78 -5.05 17.27 -3.46
C TYR A 78 -5.01 16.02 -4.35
N ALA A 79 -6.18 15.45 -4.63
CA ALA A 79 -6.28 14.19 -5.38
C ALA A 79 -5.78 14.33 -6.83
N SER A 80 -6.06 15.45 -7.51
CA SER A 80 -5.50 15.70 -8.84
C SER A 80 -4.00 15.94 -8.80
N TYR A 81 -3.51 16.72 -7.84
CA TYR A 81 -2.08 17.02 -7.75
C TYR A 81 -1.26 15.78 -7.43
N TYR A 82 -1.69 15.03 -6.42
CA TYR A 82 -1.06 13.77 -6.03
C TYR A 82 -0.96 12.81 -7.21
N ARG A 83 -2.05 12.57 -7.93
CA ARG A 83 -2.06 11.67 -9.08
C ARG A 83 -1.17 12.16 -10.21
N ASP A 84 -1.43 13.38 -10.69
CA ASP A 84 -0.88 13.86 -11.96
C ASP A 84 0.59 14.33 -11.84
N TYR A 85 1.03 14.76 -10.65
CA TYR A 85 2.34 15.38 -10.43
C TYR A 85 3.26 14.64 -9.46
N ILE A 86 2.74 13.71 -8.64
CA ILE A 86 3.56 12.89 -7.74
C ILE A 86 3.58 11.46 -8.26
N GLU A 87 2.44 10.79 -8.24
CA GLU A 87 2.32 9.38 -8.59
C GLU A 87 2.73 9.11 -10.05
N ASP A 88 2.10 9.76 -11.03
CA ASP A 88 2.39 9.56 -12.45
C ASP A 88 3.85 9.86 -12.81
N VAL A 89 4.45 10.87 -12.16
CA VAL A 89 5.85 11.24 -12.36
C VAL A 89 6.78 10.14 -11.87
N TYR A 90 6.51 9.58 -10.69
CA TYR A 90 7.26 8.44 -10.20
C TYR A 90 7.06 7.19 -11.07
N LEU A 91 5.81 6.83 -11.40
CA LEU A 91 5.51 5.65 -12.22
C LEU A 91 6.21 5.74 -13.59
N SER A 92 6.20 6.93 -14.21
CA SER A 92 6.95 7.17 -15.46
C SER A 92 8.47 7.02 -15.27
N HIS A 93 9.03 7.48 -14.14
CA HIS A 93 10.45 7.30 -13.83
C HIS A 93 10.82 5.82 -13.66
N ASN A 94 9.97 5.06 -12.96
CA ASN A 94 10.20 3.66 -12.59
C ASN A 94 10.36 2.75 -13.81
N GLN A 95 9.68 3.05 -14.92
CA GLN A 95 9.80 2.31 -16.20
C GLN A 95 11.24 2.14 -16.71
N SER A 96 12.15 3.01 -16.28
CA SER A 96 13.57 2.97 -16.68
C SER A 96 14.56 2.93 -15.51
N HIS A 97 14.09 3.10 -14.27
CA HIS A 97 14.92 3.19 -13.07
C HIS A 97 14.20 2.55 -11.90
N ASN A 98 14.64 1.34 -11.51
CA ASN A 98 14.05 0.60 -10.41
C ASN A 98 15.07 0.46 -9.27
N ASP A 99 15.45 1.59 -8.68
CA ASP A 99 16.36 1.66 -7.55
C ASP A 99 15.56 1.84 -6.23
N PRO A 100 16.10 1.45 -5.06
CA PRO A 100 15.52 1.81 -3.76
C PRO A 100 15.58 3.31 -3.48
N VAL A 101 14.64 3.83 -2.69
CA VAL A 101 14.66 5.24 -2.22
C VAL A 101 15.88 5.49 -1.33
N LEU A 102 16.18 4.52 -0.46
CA LEU A 102 17.28 4.59 0.49
C LEU A 102 18.58 4.20 -0.20
N ASP A 103 19.59 5.07 -0.09
CA ASP A 103 20.90 4.87 -0.74
C ASP A 103 20.83 4.69 -2.27
N PRO A 104 20.16 5.60 -2.99
CA PRO A 104 20.06 5.51 -4.43
C PRO A 104 21.43 5.78 -5.08
N PRO A 105 21.65 5.35 -6.33
CA PRO A 105 22.86 5.71 -7.06
C PRO A 105 23.10 7.22 -7.05
N TRP A 106 24.37 7.66 -7.02
CA TRP A 106 24.70 9.08 -6.98
C TRP A 106 24.00 9.93 -8.05
N SER A 107 23.84 9.38 -9.26
CA SER A 107 23.15 10.00 -10.38
C SER A 107 21.63 10.14 -10.20
N ARG A 108 21.06 9.59 -9.13
CA ARG A 108 19.64 9.52 -8.78
C ARG A 108 19.35 10.06 -7.37
N ILE A 109 20.31 10.73 -6.73
CA ILE A 109 20.06 11.41 -5.45
C ILE A 109 19.02 12.53 -5.61
N TYR A 110 18.97 13.18 -6.77
CA TYR A 110 17.96 14.17 -7.12
C TYR A 110 17.15 13.71 -8.33
N SER A 111 16.17 12.85 -8.09
CA SER A 111 15.25 12.33 -9.11
C SER A 111 13.94 11.89 -8.48
N PRO A 112 12.94 11.43 -9.26
CA PRO A 112 11.68 11.00 -8.70
C PRO A 112 11.68 9.87 -7.69
N LEU A 113 12.85 9.25 -7.52
CA LEU A 113 13.11 8.29 -6.48
C LEU A 113 13.24 8.92 -5.08
N THR A 114 13.74 10.15 -4.97
CA THR A 114 13.92 10.86 -3.70
C THR A 114 12.90 11.98 -3.47
N TYR A 115 12.13 12.35 -4.51
CA TYR A 115 11.10 13.38 -4.48
C TYR A 115 9.70 12.75 -4.47
N GLU A 116 9.26 12.20 -5.59
CA GLU A 116 7.88 11.75 -5.76
C GLU A 116 7.58 10.39 -5.10
N LYS A 117 8.41 9.36 -5.27
CA LYS A 117 8.20 8.05 -4.58
C LYS A 117 8.03 8.25 -3.07
N PRO A 118 8.89 9.00 -2.37
CA PRO A 118 8.77 9.13 -0.92
C PRO A 118 7.60 10.02 -0.51
N ALA A 119 7.14 10.94 -1.36
CA ALA A 119 5.87 11.64 -1.15
C ALA A 119 4.68 10.68 -1.24
N CYS A 120 4.69 9.69 -2.14
CA CYS A 120 3.73 8.58 -2.11
C CYS A 120 3.85 7.75 -0.82
N VAL A 121 5.06 7.47 -0.34
CA VAL A 121 5.27 6.76 0.93
C VAL A 121 4.69 7.53 2.11
N LEU A 122 4.87 8.85 2.18
CA LEU A 122 4.28 9.70 3.21
C LEU A 122 2.74 9.74 3.12
N HIS A 123 2.20 9.77 1.89
CA HIS A 123 0.76 9.65 1.67
C HIS A 123 0.22 8.32 2.22
N MET A 124 0.81 7.20 1.80
CA MET A 124 0.42 5.86 2.26
C MET A 124 0.55 5.73 3.78
N LEU A 125 1.62 6.28 4.37
CA LEU A 125 1.80 6.30 5.82
C LEU A 125 0.66 7.08 6.49
N ARG A 126 0.28 8.27 6.00
CA ARG A 126 -0.87 9.05 6.50
C ARG A 126 -2.17 8.24 6.46
N ARG A 127 -2.39 7.44 5.42
CA ARG A 127 -3.57 6.57 5.31
C ARG A 127 -3.51 5.36 6.23
N LEU A 128 -2.32 4.81 6.42
CA LEU A 128 -2.10 3.64 7.26
C LEU A 128 -2.25 3.94 8.76
N VAL A 129 -1.73 5.08 9.23
CA VAL A 129 -1.76 5.47 10.66
C VAL A 129 -2.90 6.44 10.98
N GLY A 130 -3.52 7.04 9.97
CA GLY A 130 -4.54 8.08 10.12
C GLY A 130 -3.97 9.48 10.35
N ASP A 131 -4.78 10.50 10.06
CA ASP A 131 -4.37 11.90 10.07
C ASP A 131 -3.83 12.38 11.44
N GLU A 132 -4.48 11.99 12.54
CA GLU A 132 -4.11 12.45 13.89
C GLU A 132 -2.69 12.01 14.26
N ASP A 133 -2.40 10.72 14.09
CA ASP A 133 -1.08 10.15 14.39
C ASP A 133 -0.05 10.63 13.38
N PHE A 134 -0.39 10.70 12.08
CA PHE A 134 0.51 11.21 11.05
C PHE A 134 1.02 12.63 11.36
N PHE A 135 0.13 13.56 11.67
CA PHE A 135 0.56 14.92 12.02
C PHE A 135 1.26 14.97 13.40
N THR A 136 0.99 14.03 14.30
CA THR A 136 1.73 13.88 15.57
C THR A 136 3.15 13.37 15.32
N ILE A 137 3.35 12.42 14.42
CA ILE A 137 4.65 11.94 13.94
C ILE A 137 5.45 13.11 13.38
N LEU A 138 4.90 13.87 12.44
CA LEU A 138 5.60 15.00 11.82
C LEU A 138 6.03 16.04 12.87
N ARG A 139 5.15 16.43 13.80
CA ARG A 139 5.51 17.36 14.88
C ARG A 139 6.60 16.80 15.79
N THR A 140 6.50 15.52 16.15
CA THR A 140 7.45 14.86 17.06
C THR A 140 8.82 14.76 16.40
N TYR A 141 8.88 14.32 15.15
CA TYR A 141 10.11 14.25 14.35
C TYR A 141 10.73 15.64 14.17
N GLY A 142 9.94 16.61 13.73
CA GLY A 142 10.40 17.98 13.48
C GLY A 142 10.95 18.68 14.71
N GLU A 143 10.34 18.51 15.89
CA GLU A 143 10.86 19.10 17.13
C GLU A 143 12.03 18.32 17.73
N ARG A 144 12.06 16.99 17.60
CA ARG A 144 13.13 16.14 18.15
C ARG A 144 14.46 16.36 17.44
N TYR A 145 14.44 16.44 16.11
CA TYR A 145 15.65 16.56 15.29
C TYR A 145 15.90 17.99 14.81
N LYS A 146 15.20 18.96 15.39
CA LYS A 146 15.35 20.38 15.11
C LYS A 146 16.79 20.84 15.35
N TYR A 147 17.36 21.50 14.35
CA TYR A 147 18.74 21.97 14.28
C TYR A 147 19.77 20.85 14.37
N THR A 148 19.38 19.64 14.00
CA THR A 148 20.27 18.49 13.85
C THR A 148 20.04 17.81 12.50
N SER A 149 20.82 16.77 12.24
CA SER A 149 20.59 15.89 11.11
C SER A 149 19.90 14.59 11.56
N ALA A 150 19.04 14.05 10.72
CA ALA A 150 18.36 12.78 10.96
C ALA A 150 18.68 11.72 9.88
N VAL A 151 18.60 10.45 10.27
CA VAL A 151 18.62 9.28 9.36
C VAL A 151 17.22 8.68 9.23
N SER A 152 16.99 7.82 8.24
CA SER A 152 15.65 7.24 8.00
C SER A 152 15.15 6.50 9.24
N GLU A 153 16.01 5.69 9.85
CA GLU A 153 15.72 4.87 11.02
C GLU A 153 15.24 5.71 12.22
N GLU A 154 15.66 6.97 12.30
CA GLU A 154 15.23 7.90 13.34
C GLU A 154 13.82 8.46 13.10
N PHE A 155 13.41 8.62 11.84
CA PHE A 155 12.02 8.91 11.50
C PHE A 155 11.14 7.68 11.73
N GLU A 156 11.59 6.49 11.29
CA GLU A 156 10.90 5.22 11.51
C GLU A 156 10.63 4.98 13.00
N SER A 157 11.62 5.23 13.86
CA SER A 157 11.45 5.14 15.32
C SER A 157 10.43 6.13 15.88
N VAL A 158 10.22 7.30 15.27
CA VAL A 158 9.17 8.24 15.69
C VAL A 158 7.79 7.71 15.30
N VAL A 159 7.68 7.06 14.13
CA VAL A 159 6.44 6.41 13.70
C VAL A 159 6.04 5.33 14.70
N ASP A 160 6.97 4.43 15.02
CA ASP A 160 6.71 3.35 15.97
C ASP A 160 6.36 3.89 17.38
N GLU A 161 7.02 4.96 17.82
CA GLU A 161 6.73 5.57 19.13
C GLU A 161 5.33 6.19 19.22
N VAL A 162 4.92 6.93 18.18
CA VAL A 162 3.64 7.64 18.19
C VAL A 162 2.46 6.68 18.04
N THR A 163 2.60 5.70 17.14
CA THR A 163 1.55 4.71 16.86
C THR A 163 1.48 3.60 17.91
N GLY A 164 2.62 3.26 18.52
CA GLY A 164 2.74 2.12 19.44
C GLY A 164 2.87 0.76 18.75
N ASP A 165 3.03 0.74 17.42
CA ASP A 165 3.16 -0.47 16.59
C ASP A 165 4.50 -0.48 15.83
N GLU A 166 4.89 -1.63 15.27
CA GLU A 166 6.16 -1.75 14.50
C GLU A 166 5.89 -1.62 12.99
N TYR A 167 6.49 -0.60 12.37
CA TYR A 167 6.37 -0.30 10.93
C TYR A 167 7.63 -0.60 10.11
N SER A 168 8.60 -1.33 10.68
CA SER A 168 9.83 -1.74 9.96
C SER A 168 9.54 -2.36 8.59
N TRP A 169 8.53 -3.24 8.51
CA TRP A 169 8.05 -3.86 7.28
C TRP A 169 7.67 -2.85 6.19
N PHE A 170 7.05 -1.72 6.58
CA PHE A 170 6.59 -0.70 5.65
C PHE A 170 7.79 0.02 5.04
N PHE A 171 8.74 0.45 5.86
CA PHE A 171 9.93 1.15 5.38
C PHE A 171 10.89 0.23 4.63
N ASP A 172 10.96 -1.04 5.01
CA ASP A 172 11.72 -2.05 4.27
C ASP A 172 11.18 -2.22 2.85
N GLN A 173 9.87 -2.35 2.69
CA GLN A 173 9.23 -2.48 1.38
C GLN A 173 9.30 -1.20 0.56
N TRP A 174 9.01 -0.05 1.16
CA TRP A 174 8.80 1.18 0.40
C TRP A 174 10.03 2.08 0.25
N LEU A 175 11.01 1.97 1.16
CA LEU A 175 12.25 2.74 1.09
C LEU A 175 13.47 1.90 0.73
N ARG A 176 13.60 0.71 1.32
CA ARG A 176 14.80 -0.13 1.17
C ARG A 176 14.71 -1.09 -0.01
N ALA A 177 13.51 -1.44 -0.44
CA ALA A 177 13.28 -2.22 -1.65
C ALA A 177 12.93 -1.33 -2.85
N PRO A 178 13.31 -1.75 -4.07
CA PRO A 178 12.92 -1.08 -5.29
C PRO A 178 11.44 -1.39 -5.63
N GLY A 179 10.85 -0.60 -6.54
CA GLY A 179 9.54 -0.87 -7.11
C GLY A 179 8.34 -0.51 -6.25
N HIS A 180 7.19 -1.04 -6.65
CA HIS A 180 5.85 -0.90 -6.09
C HIS A 180 5.02 -2.12 -6.55
N PRO A 181 3.84 -2.40 -5.97
CA PRO A 181 3.02 -3.51 -6.43
C PRO A 181 2.42 -3.24 -7.82
N GLU A 182 2.52 -4.25 -8.68
CA GLU A 182 1.80 -4.33 -9.95
C GLU A 182 0.66 -5.32 -9.73
N TYR A 183 -0.58 -4.85 -9.74
CA TYR A 183 -1.75 -5.68 -9.45
C TYR A 183 -2.42 -6.18 -10.72
N GLU A 184 -2.65 -7.48 -10.80
CA GLU A 184 -3.77 -8.05 -11.56
C GLU A 184 -4.92 -8.32 -10.59
N TRP A 185 -6.12 -7.83 -10.89
CA TRP A 185 -7.26 -8.07 -10.01
C TRP A 185 -8.55 -8.30 -10.78
N GLY A 186 -9.50 -8.95 -10.12
CA GLY A 186 -10.84 -9.20 -10.64
C GLY A 186 -11.85 -9.35 -9.52
N TRP A 187 -13.12 -9.31 -9.87
CA TRP A 187 -14.19 -9.59 -8.91
C TRP A 187 -15.35 -10.33 -9.57
N SER A 188 -16.01 -11.18 -8.81
CA SER A 188 -17.22 -11.89 -9.22
C SER A 188 -18.33 -11.72 -8.18
N THR A 189 -19.55 -12.01 -8.61
CA THR A 189 -20.72 -12.07 -7.73
C THR A 189 -21.54 -13.31 -8.04
N GLY A 190 -22.04 -13.96 -6.98
CA GLY A 190 -22.79 -15.20 -7.08
C GLY A 190 -24.31 -15.01 -7.05
N VAL A 191 -25.03 -16.11 -6.82
CA VAL A 191 -26.47 -16.09 -6.58
C VAL A 191 -26.73 -16.48 -5.13
N GLY A 192 -27.45 -15.64 -4.40
CA GLY A 192 -27.87 -15.93 -3.03
C GLY A 192 -29.30 -15.47 -2.76
N ILE A 193 -29.95 -16.09 -1.78
CA ILE A 193 -31.37 -15.87 -1.47
C ILE A 193 -31.55 -14.64 -0.56
N ASP A 194 -30.76 -14.56 0.52
CA ASP A 194 -30.81 -13.47 1.51
C ASP A 194 -29.57 -12.57 1.47
N SER A 195 -28.45 -13.09 0.97
CA SER A 195 -27.21 -12.35 0.76
C SER A 195 -26.44 -12.95 -0.41
N ILE A 196 -25.77 -12.10 -1.18
CA ILE A 196 -25.05 -12.43 -2.40
C ILE A 196 -23.55 -12.41 -2.08
N PRO A 197 -22.79 -13.47 -2.40
CA PRO A 197 -21.34 -13.46 -2.23
C PRO A 197 -20.71 -12.56 -3.29
N VAL A 198 -19.76 -11.74 -2.85
CA VAL A 198 -18.85 -10.97 -3.70
C VAL A 198 -17.45 -11.51 -3.42
N GLU A 199 -16.79 -11.98 -4.46
CA GLU A 199 -15.41 -12.45 -4.41
C GLU A 199 -14.52 -11.43 -5.12
N ILE A 200 -13.42 -11.05 -4.48
CA ILE A 200 -12.40 -10.16 -5.03
C ILE A 200 -11.09 -10.92 -5.02
N HIS A 201 -10.45 -11.02 -6.18
CA HIS A 201 -9.15 -11.67 -6.36
C HIS A 201 -8.11 -10.61 -6.68
N VAL A 202 -6.97 -10.66 -5.99
CA VAL A 202 -5.84 -9.73 -6.13
C VAL A 202 -4.57 -10.55 -6.25
N MET A 203 -3.76 -10.26 -7.27
CA MET A 203 -2.48 -10.88 -7.51
C MET A 203 -1.42 -9.79 -7.73
N GLN A 204 -0.29 -9.90 -7.04
CA GLN A 204 0.89 -9.06 -7.26
C GLN A 204 1.80 -9.72 -8.29
N THR A 205 2.03 -9.05 -9.42
CA THR A 205 2.71 -9.61 -10.60
C THR A 205 4.08 -9.02 -10.88
N GLN A 206 4.54 -8.05 -10.08
CA GLN A 206 5.82 -7.39 -10.29
C GLN A 206 6.98 -8.39 -10.32
N GLN A 207 7.78 -8.38 -11.39
CA GLN A 207 8.94 -9.27 -11.55
C GLN A 207 10.20 -8.46 -11.89
N TRP A 208 11.02 -8.16 -10.88
CA TRP A 208 12.32 -7.52 -11.10
C TRP A 208 13.39 -7.99 -10.10
N PRO A 209 14.61 -8.31 -10.57
CA PRO A 209 15.76 -8.50 -9.70
C PRO A 209 16.43 -7.15 -9.32
N PRO A 210 16.90 -6.97 -8.07
CA PRO A 210 16.77 -7.90 -6.94
C PRO A 210 15.31 -7.99 -6.46
N ASP A 211 14.93 -9.19 -6.00
CA ASP A 211 13.54 -9.59 -5.70
C ASP A 211 12.75 -8.47 -4.99
N VAL A 212 11.94 -7.76 -5.78
CA VAL A 212 10.93 -6.83 -5.27
C VAL A 212 10.01 -7.63 -4.33
N PRO A 213 9.78 -7.16 -3.09
CA PRO A 213 8.99 -7.90 -2.14
C PRO A 213 7.52 -7.97 -2.58
N VAL A 214 6.78 -8.91 -2.00
CA VAL A 214 5.33 -8.78 -1.90
C VAL A 214 5.05 -7.61 -0.96
N PHE A 215 4.32 -6.61 -1.44
CA PHE A 215 3.96 -5.44 -0.65
C PHE A 215 2.80 -5.78 0.26
N ARG A 216 2.84 -5.26 1.49
CA ARG A 216 1.74 -5.39 2.43
C ARG A 216 1.03 -4.05 2.51
N MET A 217 -0.25 -3.97 2.13
CA MET A 217 -1.02 -2.74 2.32
C MET A 217 -2.52 -3.03 2.54
N PRO A 218 -3.21 -2.20 3.33
CA PRO A 218 -4.68 -2.16 3.31
C PRO A 218 -5.16 -1.60 1.96
N VAL A 219 -5.81 -2.43 1.17
CA VAL A 219 -6.46 -2.06 -0.09
C VAL A 219 -7.95 -1.84 0.17
N GLU A 220 -8.45 -0.66 -0.19
CA GLU A 220 -9.87 -0.35 -0.12
C GLU A 220 -10.57 -0.70 -1.44
N PHE A 221 -11.77 -1.24 -1.34
CA PHE A 221 -12.64 -1.56 -2.47
C PHE A 221 -13.98 -0.85 -2.30
N GLY A 222 -14.40 -0.11 -3.32
CA GLY A 222 -15.71 0.53 -3.40
C GLY A 222 -16.71 -0.36 -4.13
N LEU A 223 -17.63 -0.99 -3.42
CA LEU A 223 -18.69 -1.82 -3.97
C LEU A 223 -19.88 -0.94 -4.33
N ILE A 224 -20.19 -0.84 -5.61
CA ILE A 224 -21.31 -0.05 -6.12
C ILE A 224 -22.58 -0.89 -6.03
N GLU A 225 -23.57 -0.40 -5.29
CA GLU A 225 -24.88 -1.02 -5.06
C GLU A 225 -25.99 -0.07 -5.52
N GLY A 226 -26.23 -0.04 -6.84
CA GLY A 226 -27.21 0.87 -7.43
C GLY A 226 -26.73 2.33 -7.39
N ALA A 227 -27.25 3.10 -6.44
CA ALA A 227 -26.89 4.52 -6.25
C ALA A 227 -25.95 4.76 -5.04
N ASP A 228 -25.77 3.73 -4.20
CA ASP A 228 -24.92 3.78 -3.02
C ASP A 228 -23.58 3.09 -3.32
N THR A 229 -22.52 3.49 -2.60
CA THR A 229 -21.23 2.82 -2.62
C THR A 229 -20.88 2.39 -1.20
N PHE A 230 -20.48 1.13 -1.05
CA PHE A 230 -20.01 0.57 0.21
C PHE A 230 -18.51 0.32 0.16
N PHE A 231 -17.77 0.76 1.17
CA PHE A 231 -16.32 0.60 1.23
C PHE A 231 -15.95 -0.54 2.16
N VAL A 232 -15.02 -1.38 1.72
CA VAL A 232 -14.42 -2.47 2.49
C VAL A 232 -12.92 -2.43 2.28
N THR A 233 -12.17 -2.65 3.35
CA THR A 233 -10.71 -2.68 3.30
C THR A 233 -10.22 -4.07 3.64
N PHE A 234 -9.33 -4.60 2.81
CA PHE A 234 -8.63 -5.85 3.06
C PHE A 234 -7.12 -5.63 3.06
N THR A 235 -6.41 -6.31 3.96
CA THR A 235 -4.94 -6.29 3.91
C THR A 235 -4.47 -7.27 2.86
N ASP A 236 -3.96 -6.73 1.76
CA ASP A 236 -3.15 -7.48 0.82
C ASP A 236 -1.75 -7.68 1.41
N SER A 237 -1.26 -8.91 1.30
CA SER A 237 0.02 -9.33 1.92
C SER A 237 0.63 -10.57 1.27
N LEU A 238 0.00 -11.10 0.21
CA LEU A 238 0.39 -12.32 -0.47
C LEU A 238 0.53 -12.05 -1.97
N GLU A 239 1.31 -12.87 -2.65
CA GLU A 239 1.46 -12.79 -4.10
C GLU A 239 0.13 -13.05 -4.83
N ASP A 240 -0.73 -13.90 -4.26
CA ASP A 240 -2.04 -14.29 -4.78
C ASP A 240 -3.01 -14.43 -3.60
N GLN A 241 -4.10 -13.66 -3.61
CA GLN A 241 -5.06 -13.58 -2.51
C GLN A 241 -6.50 -13.35 -3.00
N SER A 242 -7.45 -14.11 -2.42
CA SER A 242 -8.89 -13.87 -2.59
C SER A 242 -9.54 -13.40 -1.29
N PHE A 243 -10.54 -12.54 -1.43
CA PHE A 243 -11.40 -12.05 -0.36
C PHE A 243 -12.85 -12.31 -0.72
N GLU A 244 -13.63 -12.81 0.24
CA GLU A 244 -15.05 -13.09 0.08
C GLU A 244 -15.85 -12.32 1.11
N LEU A 245 -16.94 -11.68 0.69
CA LEU A 245 -17.90 -11.05 1.58
C LEU A 245 -19.35 -11.27 1.13
N MET A 246 -20.24 -11.38 2.12
CA MET A 246 -21.68 -11.51 1.88
C MET A 246 -22.36 -10.14 1.92
N ARG A 247 -23.11 -9.81 0.87
CA ARG A 247 -23.83 -8.52 0.74
C ARG A 247 -25.34 -8.73 0.69
N PRO A 248 -26.15 -7.94 1.43
CA PRO A 248 -27.60 -7.97 1.26
C PRO A 248 -28.06 -7.28 -0.04
N GLY A 249 -27.24 -6.36 -0.56
CA GLY A 249 -27.46 -5.65 -1.82
C GLY A 249 -26.83 -6.39 -3.00
N VAL A 250 -27.28 -6.04 -4.21
CA VAL A 250 -26.66 -6.50 -5.45
C VAL A 250 -25.51 -5.55 -5.78
N THR A 251 -24.27 -6.04 -5.65
CA THR A 251 -23.09 -5.34 -6.16
C THR A 251 -23.11 -5.38 -7.68
N VAL A 252 -23.15 -4.20 -8.30
CA VAL A 252 -23.15 -4.05 -9.76
C VAL A 252 -21.76 -3.78 -10.32
N ASP A 253 -20.87 -3.22 -9.49
CA ASP A 253 -19.49 -2.94 -9.85
C ASP A 253 -18.61 -2.85 -8.59
N VAL A 254 -17.30 -2.98 -8.76
CA VAL A 254 -16.30 -2.80 -7.71
C VAL A 254 -15.21 -1.86 -8.24
N VAL A 255 -14.81 -0.90 -7.42
CA VAL A 255 -13.72 0.03 -7.72
C VAL A 255 -12.53 -0.30 -6.82
N PHE A 256 -11.37 -0.58 -7.42
CA PHE A 256 -10.11 -0.76 -6.71
C PHE A 256 -9.57 0.60 -6.24
N ASP A 257 -9.22 0.69 -4.95
CA ASP A 257 -8.70 1.89 -4.28
C ASP A 257 -9.39 3.20 -4.69
N PRO A 258 -10.70 3.34 -4.42
CA PRO A 258 -11.52 4.45 -4.93
C PRO A 258 -11.07 5.85 -4.47
N HIS A 259 -10.22 5.91 -3.44
CA HIS A 259 -9.67 7.16 -2.90
C HIS A 259 -8.17 7.36 -3.21
N ASN A 260 -7.56 6.48 -4.02
CA ASN A 260 -6.17 6.56 -4.46
C ASN A 260 -5.18 6.67 -3.28
N ASN A 261 -5.36 5.80 -2.28
CA ASN A 261 -4.58 5.74 -1.05
C ASN A 261 -3.23 5.03 -1.22
N LEU A 262 -3.06 4.27 -2.31
CA LEU A 262 -1.92 3.40 -2.55
C LEU A 262 -1.12 3.87 -3.77
N LEU A 263 0.17 3.53 -3.79
CA LEU A 263 1.02 3.64 -4.97
C LEU A 263 1.09 2.27 -5.64
N TYR A 264 0.60 2.15 -6.88
CA TYR A 264 0.56 0.88 -7.60
C TYR A 264 0.39 1.08 -9.11
N GLU A 265 0.58 0.00 -9.87
CA GLU A 265 0.00 -0.15 -11.20
C GLU A 265 -1.08 -1.24 -11.14
N VAL A 266 -2.17 -1.09 -11.89
CA VAL A 266 -3.28 -2.06 -11.85
C VAL A 266 -3.80 -2.40 -13.24
N GLU A 267 -4.06 -3.67 -13.46
CA GLU A 267 -4.83 -4.18 -14.57
C GLU A 267 -6.04 -4.95 -14.03
N GLN A 268 -7.25 -4.53 -14.42
CA GLN A 268 -8.43 -5.32 -14.15
C GLN A 268 -8.52 -6.43 -15.19
N VAL A 269 -8.22 -7.64 -14.78
CA VAL A 269 -8.40 -8.83 -15.61
C VAL A 269 -9.83 -9.31 -15.44
N GLY A 270 -10.54 -9.48 -16.55
CA GLY A 270 -11.80 -10.21 -16.51
C GLY A 270 -11.49 -11.59 -15.97
N ILE A 271 -12.22 -12.03 -14.93
CA ILE A 271 -12.03 -13.39 -14.40
C ILE A 271 -12.13 -14.33 -15.59
N THR A 272 -10.99 -14.89 -15.99
CA THR A 272 -10.98 -15.91 -17.02
C THR A 272 -11.92 -16.98 -16.51
N GLU A 273 -13.01 -17.26 -17.23
CA GLU A 273 -13.74 -18.51 -17.03
C GLU A 273 -12.75 -19.63 -17.40
N GLU A 274 -11.84 -19.95 -16.48
CA GLU A 274 -11.27 -21.28 -16.42
C GLU A 274 -12.47 -22.24 -16.34
N PRO A 275 -12.42 -23.39 -17.05
CA PRO A 275 -13.54 -24.30 -17.10
C PRO A 275 -13.94 -24.61 -15.67
N THR A 276 -15.19 -24.30 -15.34
CA THR A 276 -15.82 -24.39 -14.02
C THR A 276 -15.53 -25.74 -13.34
N ILE A 277 -14.37 -25.83 -12.72
CA ILE A 277 -14.20 -26.56 -11.47
C ILE A 277 -14.62 -25.50 -10.47
N ALA A 278 -15.83 -25.65 -9.93
CA ALA A 278 -16.34 -24.70 -8.94
C ALA A 278 -15.27 -24.47 -7.87
N ALA A 279 -14.95 -23.21 -7.55
CA ALA A 279 -13.95 -22.91 -6.55
C ALA A 279 -14.29 -23.62 -5.23
N PRO A 280 -13.29 -24.06 -4.44
CA PRO A 280 -13.54 -24.60 -3.12
C PRO A 280 -14.34 -23.58 -2.29
N THR A 281 -15.56 -23.96 -1.88
CA THR A 281 -16.41 -23.12 -1.05
C THR A 281 -16.17 -23.44 0.42
N PHE A 282 -16.01 -22.41 1.23
CA PHE A 282 -16.02 -22.57 2.69
C PHE A 282 -17.25 -21.82 3.23
N GLU A 283 -18.13 -22.56 3.87
CA GLU A 283 -19.30 -22.00 4.54
C GLU A 283 -18.92 -21.68 5.99
N CYS A 284 -18.40 -20.46 6.16
CA CYS A 284 -18.35 -19.78 7.45
C CYS A 284 -18.28 -18.27 7.18
N PRO A 285 -19.02 -17.41 7.91
CA PRO A 285 -18.73 -15.98 7.91
C PRO A 285 -17.25 -15.77 8.24
N THR A 286 -16.66 -14.64 7.85
CA THR A 286 -15.31 -14.25 8.29
C THR A 286 -15.13 -14.38 9.81
N ILE A 287 -16.22 -14.46 10.60
CA ILE A 287 -16.26 -14.81 12.01
C ILE A 287 -16.79 -16.24 12.22
N CYS A 288 -15.96 -17.15 12.72
CA CYS A 288 -16.31 -18.53 13.08
C CYS A 288 -16.32 -18.74 14.60
N ARG A 289 -17.29 -19.54 15.09
CA ARG A 289 -17.47 -19.82 16.53
C ARG A 289 -17.03 -21.20 16.99
N SER A 290 -17.02 -22.19 16.10
CA SER A 290 -16.79 -23.60 16.47
C SER A 290 -16.28 -24.45 15.32
N SER A 291 -16.71 -24.17 14.09
CA SER A 291 -16.31 -24.95 12.93
C SER A 291 -16.36 -24.15 11.63
N ILE A 292 -15.70 -24.68 10.61
CA ILE A 292 -15.79 -24.22 9.21
C ILE A 292 -16.29 -25.41 8.39
N ASP A 293 -17.43 -25.25 7.73
CA ASP A 293 -17.87 -26.22 6.73
C ASP A 293 -17.15 -25.92 5.42
N TYR A 294 -16.75 -26.96 4.68
CA TYR A 294 -16.00 -26.81 3.45
C TYR A 294 -16.47 -27.80 2.36
N SER A 295 -16.40 -27.35 1.11
CA SER A 295 -16.65 -28.16 -0.08
C SER A 295 -15.63 -27.81 -1.16
N LEU A 296 -14.71 -28.72 -1.42
CA LEU A 296 -13.66 -28.61 -2.41
C LEU A 296 -14.04 -29.40 -3.65
N HIS A 297 -13.86 -28.80 -4.81
CA HIS A 297 -14.02 -29.50 -6.09
C HIS A 297 -12.64 -29.99 -6.56
N SER A 298 -12.17 -31.06 -5.94
CA SER A 298 -10.91 -31.71 -6.34
C SER A 298 -11.17 -32.96 -7.19
N ASN A 299 -10.14 -33.44 -7.89
CA ASN A 299 -10.19 -34.74 -8.54
C ASN A 299 -10.28 -35.83 -7.45
N PRO A 300 -11.06 -36.92 -7.61
CA PRO A 300 -11.26 -37.97 -6.59
C PRO A 300 -9.99 -38.79 -6.24
N HIS A 301 -8.80 -38.33 -6.66
CA HIS A 301 -7.50 -38.97 -6.46
C HIS A 301 -6.39 -37.99 -6.03
N SER A 302 -6.68 -36.72 -5.70
CA SER A 302 -5.69 -35.81 -5.09
C SER A 302 -5.72 -35.90 -3.57
N ASP A 303 -4.53 -35.92 -2.95
CA ASP A 303 -4.39 -35.73 -1.51
C ASP A 303 -4.69 -34.25 -1.22
N ILE A 304 -5.77 -34.00 -0.48
CA ILE A 304 -6.17 -32.66 -0.08
C ILE A 304 -5.75 -32.43 1.36
N ASP A 305 -4.91 -31.43 1.54
CA ASP A 305 -4.49 -30.97 2.85
C ASP A 305 -4.97 -29.53 3.09
N ILE A 306 -5.41 -29.24 4.31
CA ILE A 306 -5.75 -27.87 4.75
C ILE A 306 -4.88 -27.52 5.94
N VAL A 307 -4.20 -26.37 5.89
CA VAL A 307 -3.38 -25.85 6.98
C VAL A 307 -3.97 -24.54 7.48
N LEU A 308 -4.08 -24.42 8.81
CA LEU A 308 -4.43 -23.18 9.49
C LEU A 308 -3.18 -22.52 10.05
N TYR A 309 -3.01 -21.23 9.81
CA TYR A 309 -1.91 -20.41 10.29
C TYR A 309 -2.42 -19.29 11.21
N ASP A 310 -1.62 -18.87 12.18
CA ASP A 310 -1.89 -17.65 12.95
C ASP A 310 -1.39 -16.39 12.21
N VAL A 311 -1.66 -15.21 12.79
CA VAL A 311 -1.22 -13.91 12.23
C VAL A 311 0.28 -13.77 12.01
N SER A 312 1.10 -14.61 12.64
CA SER A 312 2.56 -14.61 12.48
C SER A 312 3.05 -15.58 11.39
N GLY A 313 2.13 -16.26 10.69
CA GLY A 313 2.46 -17.24 9.66
C GLY A 313 2.88 -18.61 10.23
N ARG A 314 2.67 -18.86 11.52
CA ARG A 314 2.95 -20.18 12.12
C ARG A 314 1.76 -21.11 11.93
N ALA A 315 2.01 -22.32 11.44
CA ALA A 315 0.98 -23.35 11.32
C ALA A 315 0.49 -23.79 12.72
N VAL A 316 -0.81 -23.63 12.94
CA VAL A 316 -1.50 -23.93 14.19
C VAL A 316 -2.23 -25.27 14.10
N ARG A 317 -2.75 -25.62 12.92
CA ARG A 317 -3.44 -26.89 12.67
C ARG A 317 -3.22 -27.36 11.26
N HIS A 318 -3.21 -28.69 11.09
CA HIS A 318 -3.07 -29.33 9.79
C HIS A 318 -4.03 -30.51 9.71
N TRP A 319 -4.93 -30.49 8.74
CA TRP A 319 -5.80 -31.60 8.38
C TRP A 319 -5.30 -32.20 7.07
N ASN A 320 -5.10 -33.52 7.06
CA ASN A 320 -4.51 -34.22 5.92
C ASN A 320 -5.50 -35.24 5.36
N ASN A 321 -5.39 -35.52 4.05
CA ASN A 321 -6.22 -36.51 3.35
C ASN A 321 -7.73 -36.27 3.56
N LEU A 322 -8.14 -35.02 3.39
CA LEU A 322 -9.52 -34.62 3.58
C LEU A 322 -10.41 -35.13 2.43
N GLU A 323 -11.63 -35.51 2.79
CA GLU A 323 -12.68 -35.75 1.81
C GLU A 323 -13.06 -34.43 1.12
N PRO A 324 -13.60 -34.46 -0.12
CA PRO A 324 -14.00 -33.27 -0.85
C PRO A 324 -15.01 -32.39 -0.12
N GLN A 325 -15.74 -32.90 0.87
CA GLN A 325 -16.64 -32.12 1.70
C GLN A 325 -16.52 -32.55 3.15
N GLY A 326 -16.61 -31.59 4.07
CA GLY A 326 -16.50 -31.89 5.48
C GLY A 326 -16.60 -30.65 6.37
N GLN A 327 -16.23 -30.83 7.63
CA GLN A 327 -16.25 -29.79 8.64
C GLN A 327 -14.91 -29.78 9.39
N LEU A 328 -14.31 -28.60 9.52
CA LEU A 328 -13.09 -28.37 10.28
C LEU A 328 -13.46 -27.85 11.67
N ASP A 329 -13.00 -28.54 12.70
CA ASP A 329 -13.22 -28.17 14.10
C ASP A 329 -12.25 -27.09 14.56
N LEU A 330 -12.77 -26.05 15.23
CA LEU A 330 -12.06 -24.88 15.74
C LEU A 330 -12.25 -24.67 17.26
N ASP A 331 -12.98 -25.54 17.97
CA ASP A 331 -13.45 -25.30 19.35
C ASP A 331 -12.34 -25.05 20.40
N ASP A 332 -11.11 -25.48 20.11
CA ASP A 332 -9.93 -25.39 20.97
C ASP A 332 -8.95 -24.27 20.56
N LEU A 333 -9.29 -23.47 19.56
CA LEU A 333 -8.51 -22.30 19.16
C LEU A 333 -8.86 -21.09 20.02
N SER A 334 -7.84 -20.27 20.34
CA SER A 334 -8.07 -18.98 20.97
C SER A 334 -8.75 -18.01 20.01
N SER A 335 -9.55 -17.08 20.52
CA SER A 335 -10.09 -15.99 19.72
C SER A 335 -8.95 -15.21 19.03
N GLY A 336 -9.06 -14.95 17.73
CA GLY A 336 -8.01 -14.32 16.93
C GLY A 336 -8.23 -14.45 15.43
N VAL A 337 -7.34 -13.86 14.65
CA VAL A 337 -7.34 -13.98 13.18
C VAL A 337 -6.43 -15.13 12.77
N TYR A 338 -6.92 -15.95 11.83
CA TYR A 338 -6.24 -17.12 11.30
C TYR A 338 -6.32 -17.13 9.77
N TYR A 339 -5.37 -17.78 9.14
CA TYR A 339 -5.32 -17.97 7.69
C TYR A 339 -5.44 -19.46 7.37
N LEU A 340 -6.39 -19.82 6.52
CA LEU A 340 -6.59 -21.16 6.03
C LEU A 340 -5.99 -21.26 4.63
N LYS A 341 -5.15 -22.26 4.41
CA LYS A 341 -4.54 -22.56 3.11
C LYS A 341 -4.92 -23.96 2.67
N VAL A 342 -5.41 -24.10 1.44
CA VAL A 342 -5.59 -25.39 0.79
C VAL A 342 -4.29 -25.75 0.07
N LEU A 343 -3.71 -26.89 0.43
CA LEU A 343 -2.56 -27.45 -0.23
C LEU A 343 -3.06 -28.49 -1.24
N GLU A 344 -3.37 -28.02 -2.44
CA GLU A 344 -3.60 -28.87 -3.61
C GLU A 344 -2.66 -28.43 -4.75
N PRO A 345 -2.09 -29.35 -5.54
CA PRO A 345 -1.12 -29.00 -6.59
C PRO A 345 -1.62 -28.01 -7.65
N THR A 346 -2.93 -27.80 -7.76
CA THR A 346 -3.56 -27.01 -8.83
C THR A 346 -4.40 -25.83 -8.36
N LEU A 347 -4.72 -25.71 -7.06
CA LEU A 347 -5.77 -24.79 -6.61
C LEU A 347 -5.34 -23.70 -5.62
N GLY A 348 -4.20 -23.82 -4.94
CA GLY A 348 -3.55 -22.70 -4.22
C GLY A 348 -4.44 -21.71 -3.44
N VAL A 349 -5.58 -22.10 -2.88
CA VAL A 349 -6.55 -21.15 -2.31
C VAL A 349 -6.17 -20.76 -0.88
N HIS A 350 -6.21 -19.46 -0.60
CA HIS A 350 -6.01 -18.87 0.72
C HIS A 350 -7.29 -18.15 1.20
N ARG A 351 -7.71 -18.39 2.45
CA ARG A 351 -8.88 -17.76 3.08
C ARG A 351 -8.54 -17.21 4.47
N ILE A 352 -9.04 -16.01 4.80
CA ILE A 352 -8.93 -15.46 6.16
C ILE A 352 -10.14 -15.87 7.00
N VAL A 353 -9.90 -16.32 8.23
CA VAL A 353 -10.92 -16.69 9.20
C VAL A 353 -10.64 -16.05 10.56
N VAL A 354 -11.60 -15.32 11.10
CA VAL A 354 -11.59 -14.77 12.47
C VAL A 354 -12.31 -15.76 13.37
N VAL A 355 -11.59 -16.35 14.32
CA VAL A 355 -12.16 -17.23 15.34
C VAL A 355 -12.52 -16.39 16.56
N HIS A 356 -13.72 -16.56 17.12
CA HIS A 356 -14.28 -15.65 18.12
C HIS A 356 -14.45 -16.25 19.51
#